data_AF-A0A141RK82-F1
#
_entry.id   AF-A0A141RK82-F1
#
_cell.length_a   1.000
_cell.length_b   1.000
_cell.length_c   1.000
_cell.angle_alpha   90.00
_cell.angle_beta   90.00
_cell.angle_gamma   90.00
#
_symmetry.space_group_name_H-M   'P 1'
#
loop_
_entity.id
_entity.type
_entity.pdbx_description
1 polymer ?
#
loop_
_entity_poly.entity_id
_entity_poly.type
_entity_poly.pdbx_seq_one_letter_code
_entity_poly.pdbx_strand_id
1 'polypeptide(L)' 'VIEPFYPKAGNGRRPYPLETMLRIHCMQHWYNLSDGAMEDALYEIASMRLFARLSLDSALPDRTTIMNFRHL' A
#
# COMPACT_ATOMS: atom_id res chain seq x y z
N VAL A 1 8.37 2.29 16.06
CA VAL A 1 7.64 3.52 15.65
C VAL A 1 8.15 3.88 14.25
N ILE A 2 7.28 3.92 13.23
CA ILE A 2 7.68 4.12 11.80
C ILE A 2 7.47 5.57 11.34
N GLU A 3 6.50 6.28 11.92
CA GLU A 3 6.05 7.62 11.49
C GLU A 3 7.19 8.66 11.25
N PRO A 4 8.25 8.76 12.09
CA PRO A 4 9.32 9.72 11.85
C PRO A 4 10.14 9.46 10.58
N PHE A 5 10.19 8.21 10.11
CA PHE A 5 10.94 7.77 8.94
C PHE A 5 10.07 7.70 7.68
N TYR A 6 8.75 7.86 7.83
CA TYR A 6 7.83 7.76 6.71
C TYR A 6 7.98 8.96 5.77
N PRO A 7 7.98 8.76 4.44
CA PRO A 7 8.12 9.85 3.48
C PRO A 7 7.07 10.94 3.70
N LYS A 8 7.51 12.19 3.71
CA LYS A 8 6.63 13.36 3.76
C LYS A 8 6.36 13.86 2.36
N ALA A 9 5.20 14.48 2.15
CA ALA A 9 4.85 15.07 0.86
C ALA A 9 5.90 16.10 0.43
N GLY A 10 6.49 15.90 -0.75
CA GLY A 10 7.40 16.83 -1.42
C GLY A 10 6.92 17.09 -2.86
N ASN A 11 7.83 17.37 -3.78
CA ASN A 11 7.51 17.68 -5.20
C ASN A 11 7.18 16.44 -6.07
N GLY A 12 7.17 15.24 -5.49
CA GLY A 12 6.91 13.98 -6.20
C GLY A 12 5.50 13.42 -5.98
N ARG A 13 5.31 12.13 -6.33
CA ARG A 13 4.08 11.40 -6.00
C ARG A 13 3.85 11.49 -4.49
N ARG A 14 2.66 11.94 -4.10
CA ARG A 14 2.30 12.02 -2.67
C ARG A 14 2.31 10.59 -2.09
N PRO A 15 2.99 10.37 -0.96
CA PRO A 15 2.94 9.08 -0.29
C PRO A 15 1.51 8.81 0.15
N TYR A 16 1.10 7.54 0.09
CA TYR A 16 -0.17 7.09 0.66
C TYR A 16 -0.14 7.27 2.18
N PRO A 17 -1.30 7.36 2.85
CA PRO A 17 -1.33 7.37 4.31
C PRO A 17 -0.59 6.17 4.90
N LEU A 18 0.19 6.38 5.96
CA LEU A 18 0.94 5.32 6.65
C LEU A 18 0.04 4.16 7.06
N GLU A 19 -1.18 4.45 7.55
CA GLU A 19 -2.17 3.44 7.93
C GLU A 19 -2.54 2.54 6.74
N THR A 20 -2.74 3.12 5.55
CA THR A 20 -3.04 2.38 4.32
C THR A 20 -1.90 1.43 3.96
N MET A 21 -0.65 1.91 3.98
CA MET A 21 0.51 1.07 3.66
C MET A 21 0.75 -0.03 4.69
N LEU A 22 0.51 0.25 5.98
CA LEU A 22 0.60 -0.75 7.03
C LEU A 22 -0.44 -1.87 6.85
N ARG A 23 -1.68 -1.52 6.51
CA ARG A 23 -2.76 -2.48 6.22
C ARG A 23 -2.39 -3.38 5.03
N ILE A 24 -1.84 -2.80 3.97
CA ILE A 24 -1.36 -3.54 2.80
C ILE A 24 -0.24 -4.50 3.22
N HIS A 25 0.74 -4.04 3.99
CA HIS A 25 1.84 -4.87 4.47
C HIS A 25 1.36 -6.04 5.35
N CYS A 26 0.38 -5.80 6.23
CA CYS A 26 -0.25 -6.87 6.99
C CYS A 26 -0.93 -7.90 6.08
N MET A 27 -1.70 -7.47 5.08
CA MET A 27 -2.32 -8.38 4.11
C MET A 27 -1.29 -9.20 3.34
N GLN A 28 -0.16 -8.61 2.94
CA GLN A 28 0.94 -9.35 2.32
C GLN A 28 1.43 -10.50 3.20
N HIS A 29 1.59 -10.26 4.50
CA HIS A 29 2.02 -11.30 5.44
C HIS A 29 0.92 -12.33 5.75
N TRP A 30 -0.33 -11.90 5.92
CA TRP A 30 -1.44 -12.81 6.25
C TRP A 30 -1.79 -13.77 5.12
N TYR A 31 -1.71 -13.30 3.87
CA TYR A 31 -2.06 -14.07 2.69
C TYR A 31 -0.84 -14.56 1.88
N ASN A 32 0.37 -14.32 2.39
CA ASN A 32 1.63 -14.67 1.73
C ASN A 32 1.73 -14.12 0.29
N LEU A 33 1.35 -12.85 0.10
CA LEU A 33 1.31 -12.19 -1.21
C LEU A 33 2.63 -11.44 -1.49
N SER A 34 3.17 -11.65 -2.69
CA SER A 34 4.23 -10.80 -3.23
C SER A 34 3.72 -9.37 -3.50
N ASP A 35 4.62 -8.41 -3.74
CA ASP A 35 4.23 -7.03 -4.05
C ASP A 35 3.32 -6.93 -5.29
N GLY A 36 3.59 -7.71 -6.34
CA GLY A 36 2.71 -7.74 -7.52
C GLY A 36 1.38 -8.42 -7.25
N ALA A 37 1.40 -9.55 -6.54
CA ALA A 37 0.15 -10.23 -6.18
C ALA A 37 -0.74 -9.36 -5.27
N MET A 38 -0.14 -8.53 -4.43
CA MET A 38 -0.87 -7.56 -3.61
C MET A 38 -1.42 -6.40 -4.44
N GLU A 39 -0.65 -5.87 -5.40
CA GLU A 39 -1.15 -4.89 -6.38
C GLU A 39 -2.37 -5.43 -7.12
N ASP A 40 -2.26 -6.63 -7.70
CA ASP A 40 -3.36 -7.29 -8.42
C ASP A 40 -4.58 -7.48 -7.50
N ALA A 41 -4.35 -7.95 -6.26
CA ALA A 41 -5.41 -8.12 -5.28
C ALA A 41 -6.10 -6.81 -4.88
N LEU A 42 -5.39 -5.67 -4.84
CA LEU A 42 -6.02 -4.37 -4.62
C LEU A 42 -6.90 -3.94 -5.79
N TYR A 43 -6.60 -4.36 -7.02
CA TYR A 43 -7.47 -4.12 -8.19
C TYR A 43 -8.67 -5.07 -8.22
N GLU A 44 -8.45 -6.36 -8.00
CA GLU A 44 -9.46 -7.41 -8.24
C GLU A 44 -10.37 -7.67 -7.03
N ILE A 45 -9.83 -7.59 -5.81
CA ILE A 45 -10.54 -8.01 -4.59
C ILE A 45 -11.03 -6.79 -3.83
N ALA A 46 -12.32 -6.48 -4.00
CA ALA A 46 -12.95 -5.31 -3.39
C ALA A 46 -12.79 -5.26 -1.86
N SER A 47 -12.87 -6.39 -1.16
CA SER A 47 -12.72 -6.43 0.30
C SER A 47 -11.31 -6.04 0.77
N MET A 48 -10.25 -6.47 0.06
CA MET A 48 -8.87 -6.09 0.37
C MET A 48 -8.64 -4.60 0.10
N ARG A 49 -9.17 -4.08 -1.02
CA ARG A 49 -9.11 -2.66 -1.35
C ARG A 49 -9.81 -1.78 -0.31
N LEU A 50 -11.03 -2.16 0.07
CA LEU A 50 -11.79 -1.45 1.10
C LEU A 50 -11.11 -1.53 2.47
N PHE A 51 -10.53 -2.68 2.82
CA PHE A 51 -9.77 -2.84 4.06
C PHE A 51 -8.57 -1.89 4.14
N ALA A 52 -7.90 -1.64 3.01
CA ALA A 52 -6.80 -0.66 2.88
C ALA A 52 -7.26 0.80 2.80
N ARG A 53 -8.59 1.06 2.83
CA ARG A 53 -9.21 2.38 2.62
C ARG A 53 -8.89 3.00 1.26
N LEU A 54 -8.85 2.17 0.24
CA LEU A 54 -8.64 2.57 -1.15
C LEU A 54 -9.93 2.46 -1.96
N SER A 55 -9.98 3.16 -3.08
CA SER A 55 -11.12 3.22 -4.00
C SER A 55 -10.62 3.34 -5.44
N LEU A 56 -11.42 2.85 -6.40
CA LEU A 56 -11.04 2.80 -7.83
C LEU A 56 -11.16 4.15 -8.55
N ASP A 57 -11.68 5.18 -7.88
CA ASP A 57 -11.72 6.56 -8.36
C ASP A 57 -10.36 7.27 -8.23
N SER A 58 -9.40 6.64 -7.55
CA SER A 58 -8.06 7.15 -7.32
C SER A 58 -7.01 6.10 -7.71
N ALA A 59 -5.76 6.55 -7.90
CA ALA A 59 -4.66 5.65 -8.18
C ALA A 59 -4.45 4.67 -7.01
N LEU A 60 -4.27 3.39 -7.32
CA LEU A 60 -3.89 2.39 -6.33
C LEU A 60 -2.37 2.32 -6.15
N PRO A 61 -1.87 1.85 -4.99
CA PRO A 61 -0.46 1.55 -4.81
C PRO A 61 -0.03 0.43 -5.76
N ASP A 62 0.95 0.72 -6.61
CA ASP A 62 1.57 -0.28 -7.47
C ASP A 62 2.63 -1.09 -6.70
N ARG A 63 3.12 -2.18 -7.31
CA ARG A 63 4.20 -3.02 -6.79
C ARG A 63 5.38 -2.22 -6.27
N THR A 64 5.79 -1.17 -6.98
CA THR A 64 6.98 -0.38 -6.60
C THR A 64 6.73 0.45 -5.34
N THR A 65 5.51 0.97 -5.20
CA THR A 65 5.05 1.68 -4.00
C THR A 65 5.03 0.76 -2.79
N ILE A 66 4.52 -0.46 -2.97
CA ILE A 66 4.48 -1.49 -1.92
C ILE A 66 5.89 -1.93 -1.53
N MET A 67 6.76 -2.19 -2.52
CA MET A 67 8.17 -2.55 -2.29
C MET A 67 8.90 -1.47 -1.49
N ASN A 68 8.75 -0.19 -1.86
CA ASN A 68 9.42 0.91 -1.18
C ASN A 68 9.04 1.01 0.30
N PHE A 69 7.79 0.68 0.66
CA PHE A 69 7.37 0.63 2.06
C PHE A 69 8.12 -0.43 2.87
N ARG A 70 8.40 -1.59 2.27
CA ARG A 70 9.11 -2.70 2.93
C ARG A 70 10.59 -2.40 3.21
N HIS A 71 11.16 -1.41 2.53
CA HIS A 71 12.56 -1.01 2.68
C HIS A 71 12.75 0.25 3.54
N LEU A 72 11.69 0.73 4.21
CA LEU A 72 11.75 1.85 5.16
C LEU A 72 12.38 1.47 6.50
#